data_AF-A5CB39-F1
#
_entry.id   AF-A5CB39-F1
#
_cell.length_a   1.000
_cell.length_b   1.000
_cell.length_c   1.000
_cell.angle_alpha   90.00
_cell.angle_beta   90.00
_cell.angle_gamma   90.00
#
_symmetry.space_group_name_H-M   'P 1'
#
loop_
_entity.id
_entity.type
_entity.pdbx_description
1 polymer ?
#
loop_
_entity_poly.entity_id
_entity_poly.type
_entity_poly.pdbx_seq_one_letter_code
_entity_poly.pdbx_strand_id
1 'polypeptide(L)'
;MSALKKNKTWELVDLPKGKRKVGCKWVFTTKHRADGTLERYKVRLVAKGYTQTHGIDLEEEVYVELPPGFMEDSMRNKVRRLNEALYYLKQLSRARFRRFAKAMKNMGYS
;
A
#
# COMPACT_ATOMS: atom_id res chain seq x y z
N MET A 1 15.02 -10.08 0.76
CA MET A 1 15.07 -8.72 0.15
C MET A 1 15.45 -8.71 -1.34
N SER A 2 15.91 -9.83 -1.92
CA SER A 2 16.33 -9.90 -3.33
C SER A 2 15.22 -9.52 -4.31
N ALA A 3 13.98 -10.00 -4.11
CA ALA A 3 12.86 -9.70 -5.01
C ALA A 3 12.49 -8.20 -5.06
N LEU A 4 12.55 -7.49 -3.93
CA LEU A 4 12.23 -6.06 -3.87
C LEU A 4 13.31 -5.21 -4.54
N LYS A 5 14.59 -5.54 -4.30
CA LYS A 5 15.73 -4.90 -4.97
C LYS A 5 15.72 -5.20 -6.49
N LYS A 6 15.40 -6.44 -6.88
CA LYS A 6 15.32 -6.89 -8.28
C LYS A 6 14.23 -6.18 -9.07
N ASN A 7 13.08 -5.92 -8.44
CA ASN A 7 11.94 -5.30 -9.12
C ASN A 7 11.98 -3.76 -9.13
N LYS A 8 13.03 -3.12 -8.58
CA LYS A 8 13.18 -1.66 -8.46
C LYS A 8 11.92 -0.93 -7.98
N THR A 9 11.10 -1.61 -7.18
CA THR A 9 9.75 -1.15 -6.83
C THR A 9 9.77 -0.23 -5.61
N TRP A 10 10.79 -0.38 -4.77
CA TRP A 10 10.94 0.36 -3.52
C TRP A 10 12.37 0.84 -3.35
N GLU A 11 12.52 2.13 -3.16
CA GLU A 11 13.80 2.75 -2.84
C GLU A 11 13.76 3.30 -1.41
N LEU A 12 14.84 3.10 -0.67
CA LEU A 12 14.98 3.64 0.67
C LEU A 12 15.54 5.06 0.55
N VAL A 13 14.75 6.05 0.92
CA VAL A 13 15.09 7.47 0.83
C VAL A 13 14.78 8.17 2.15
N ASP A 14 15.42 9.29 2.40
CA ASP A 14 15.00 10.18 3.47
C ASP A 14 13.67 10.83 3.11
N LEU A 15 12.80 11.05 4.09
CA LEU A 15 11.52 11.71 3.85
C LEU A 15 11.77 13.17 3.44
N PRO A 16 11.37 13.61 2.23
CA PRO A 16 11.57 14.99 1.82
C PRO A 16 10.78 15.96 2.69
N LYS A 17 11.31 17.17 2.86
CA LYS A 17 10.64 18.22 3.64
C LYS A 17 9.26 18.53 3.03
N GLY A 18 8.23 18.60 3.88
CA GLY A 18 6.86 18.90 3.48
C GLY A 18 6.06 17.72 2.92
N LYS A 19 6.68 16.53 2.75
CA LYS A 19 5.98 15.31 2.32
C LYS A 19 5.42 14.52 3.48
N ARG A 20 4.25 13.91 3.30
CA ARG A 20 3.62 13.05 4.33
C ARG A 20 3.92 11.59 4.05
N LYS A 21 4.42 10.88 5.06
CA LYS A 21 4.53 9.41 4.99
C LYS A 21 3.18 8.73 5.22
N VAL A 22 2.97 7.62 4.53
CA VAL A 22 1.86 6.69 4.69
C VAL A 22 2.30 5.55 5.58
N GLY A 23 1.58 5.29 6.66
CA GLY A 23 1.87 4.15 7.53
C GLY A 23 1.71 2.81 6.78
N CYS A 24 2.29 1.74 7.29
CA CYS A 24 2.08 0.39 6.76
C CYS A 24 1.59 -0.59 7.83
N LYS A 25 1.08 -1.74 7.40
CA LYS A 25 0.76 -2.86 8.29
C LYS A 25 1.02 -4.20 7.63
N TRP A 26 1.36 -5.18 8.45
CA TRP A 26 1.37 -6.57 8.06
C TRP A 26 -0.06 -7.11 8.00
N VAL A 27 -0.39 -7.82 6.93
CA VAL A 27 -1.64 -8.54 6.76
C VAL A 27 -1.31 -10.01 6.60
N PHE A 28 -1.79 -10.81 7.54
CA PHE A 28 -1.65 -12.25 7.55
C PHE A 28 -2.93 -12.88 7.01
N THR A 29 -2.80 -13.87 6.13
CA THR A 29 -3.93 -14.59 5.56
C THR A 29 -3.59 -16.06 5.49
N THR A 30 -4.37 -16.88 6.19
CA THR A 30 -4.32 -18.33 6.04
C THR A 30 -5.18 -18.73 4.84
N LYS A 31 -4.60 -19.46 3.89
CA LYS A 31 -5.31 -20.02 2.74
C LYS A 31 -5.54 -21.50 2.99
N HIS A 32 -6.78 -21.93 2.84
CA HIS A 32 -7.20 -23.32 2.94
C HIS A 32 -7.56 -23.83 1.55
N ARG A 33 -7.37 -25.13 1.33
CA ARG A 33 -7.84 -25.85 0.15
C ARG A 33 -9.35 -26.14 0.27
N ALA A 34 -9.93 -26.67 -0.80
CA ALA A 34 -11.35 -27.03 -0.83
C ALA A 34 -11.72 -28.12 0.20
N ASP A 35 -10.76 -28.98 0.55
CA ASP A 35 -10.88 -30.02 1.59
C ASP A 35 -10.69 -29.48 3.02
N GLY A 36 -10.51 -28.16 3.19
CA GLY A 36 -10.27 -27.52 4.48
C GLY A 36 -8.83 -27.58 4.99
N THR A 37 -7.93 -28.32 4.32
CA THR A 37 -6.53 -28.39 4.72
C THR A 37 -5.80 -27.08 4.45
N LEU A 38 -4.79 -26.78 5.27
CA LEU A 38 -3.96 -25.60 5.10
C LEU A 38 -3.20 -25.67 3.77
N GLU A 39 -3.47 -24.73 2.87
CA GLU A 39 -2.72 -24.58 1.62
C GLU A 39 -1.42 -23.81 1.88
N ARG A 40 -1.53 -22.62 2.50
CA ARG A 40 -0.38 -21.74 2.77
C ARG A 40 -0.72 -20.61 3.73
N TYR A 41 0.30 -20.17 4.47
CA TYR A 41 0.29 -18.87 5.12
C TYR A 41 0.78 -17.80 4.14
N LYS A 42 0.00 -16.72 3.99
CA LYS A 42 0.34 -15.59 3.13
C LYS A 42 0.49 -14.33 3.97
N VAL A 43 1.66 -13.74 3.93
CA VAL A 43 1.95 -12.45 4.57
C VAL A 43 2.09 -11.37 3.50
N ARG A 44 1.47 -10.21 3.72
CA ARG A 44 1.59 -9.04 2.84
C ARG A 44 1.91 -7.80 3.66
N LEU A 45 2.86 -7.00 3.19
CA LEU A 45 3.03 -5.64 3.68
C LEU A 45 2.13 -4.71 2.87
N VAL A 46 1.28 -3.95 3.55
CA VAL A 46 0.27 -3.09 2.91
C VAL A 46 0.43 -1.67 3.41
N ALA A 47 0.53 -0.72 2.48
CA ALA A 47 0.44 0.71 2.78
C ALA A 47 -1.00 1.06 3.20
N LYS A 48 -1.14 1.85 4.27
CA LYS A 48 -2.41 2.32 4.83
C LYS A 48 -2.99 3.49 4.01
N GLY A 49 -3.01 3.37 2.68
CA GLY A 49 -3.43 4.44 1.76
C GLY A 49 -4.90 4.89 1.87
N TYR A 50 -5.71 4.30 2.76
CA TYR A 50 -7.04 4.82 3.10
C TYR A 50 -6.98 6.15 3.85
N THR A 51 -5.79 6.54 4.35
CA THR A 51 -5.54 7.86 4.94
C THR A 51 -5.32 8.96 3.91
N GLN A 52 -5.27 8.65 2.60
CA GLN A 52 -5.07 9.65 1.55
C GLN A 52 -6.41 10.03 0.90
N THR A 53 -6.67 11.33 0.80
CA THR A 53 -7.85 11.88 0.15
C THR A 53 -7.61 12.06 -1.34
N HIS A 54 -8.47 11.44 -2.17
CA HIS A 54 -8.39 11.55 -3.63
C HIS A 54 -8.61 13.00 -4.07
N GLY A 55 -7.68 13.58 -4.82
CA GLY A 55 -7.73 14.97 -5.29
C GLY A 55 -6.96 15.98 -4.43
N ILE A 56 -6.61 15.63 -3.19
CA ILE A 56 -5.85 16.50 -2.27
C ILE A 56 -4.46 15.92 -2.00
N ASP A 57 -4.40 14.60 -1.76
CA ASP A 57 -3.17 13.87 -1.41
C ASP A 57 -2.69 12.95 -2.54
N LEU A 58 -3.08 13.24 -3.78
CA LEU A 58 -2.53 12.56 -4.96
C LEU A 58 -1.09 13.06 -5.17
N GLU A 59 -0.21 12.66 -4.27
CA GLU A 59 1.22 12.84 -4.48
C GLU A 59 1.69 11.81 -5.50
N GLU A 60 2.46 12.28 -6.48
CA GLU A 60 3.11 11.44 -7.50
C GLU A 60 3.96 10.34 -6.85
N GLU A 61 4.55 10.67 -5.70
CA GLU A 61 5.37 9.77 -4.91
C GLU A 61 4.68 9.38 -3.59
N VAL A 62 4.59 8.08 -3.33
CA VAL A 62 4.11 7.56 -2.05
C VAL A 62 5.29 7.12 -1.19
N TYR A 63 5.46 7.83 -0.09
CA TYR A 63 6.44 7.51 0.94
C TYR A 63 5.80 6.60 1.98
N VAL A 64 6.27 5.36 2.09
CA VAL A 64 5.73 4.39 3.06
C VAL A 64 6.69 4.25 4.23
N GLU A 65 6.13 4.30 5.43
CA GLU A 65 6.87 4.06 6.66
C GLU A 65 7.47 2.65 6.69
N LEU A 66 8.62 2.50 7.34
CA LEU A 66 9.26 1.21 7.50
C LEU A 66 8.35 0.26 8.30
N PRO A 67 8.28 -1.02 7.91
CA PRO A 67 7.47 -2.00 8.61
C PRO A 67 7.87 -2.12 10.09
N PRO A 68 6.89 -2.30 11.00
CA PRO A 68 7.16 -2.62 12.39
C PRO A 68 8.06 -3.87 12.50
N GLY A 69 9.09 -3.82 13.34
CA GLY A 69 10.10 -4.87 13.49
C GLY A 69 11.31 -4.74 12.56
N PHE A 70 11.37 -3.69 11.73
CA PHE A 70 12.51 -3.39 10.84
C PHE A 70 13.41 -2.26 11.40
N MET A 71 13.32 -2.00 12.71
CA MET A 71 13.95 -0.85 13.38
C MET A 71 15.44 -1.12 13.66
N GLU A 72 16.31 -0.51 12.87
CA GLU A 72 17.66 -0.16 13.27
C GLU A 72 17.65 1.35 13.59
N ASP A 73 18.22 1.77 14.72
CA ASP A 73 18.07 3.15 15.23
C ASP A 73 18.57 4.23 14.25
N SER A 74 19.47 3.84 13.34
CA SER A 74 19.98 4.65 12.23
C SER A 74 18.96 4.94 11.11
N MET A 75 17.77 4.32 11.13
CA MET A 75 16.77 4.37 10.05
C MET A 75 15.50 5.14 10.41
N ARG A 76 15.47 5.82 11.57
CA ARG A 76 14.26 6.48 12.12
C ARG A 76 13.58 7.48 11.16
N ASN A 77 14.35 8.13 10.27
CA ASN A 77 13.84 9.11 9.29
C ASN A 77 13.75 8.58 7.86
N LYS A 78 14.08 7.30 7.63
CA LYS A 78 14.04 6.70 6.30
C LYS A 78 12.65 6.15 5.99
N VAL A 79 12.24 6.36 4.76
CA VAL A 79 10.97 5.88 4.21
C VAL A 79 11.24 5.08 2.94
N ARG A 80 10.30 4.23 2.57
CA ARG A 80 10.35 3.53 1.29
C ARG A 80 9.49 4.28 0.28
N ARG A 81 10.12 4.83 -0.76
CA ARG A 81 9.43 5.43 -1.90
C ARG A 81 8.91 4.33 -2.83
N LEU A 82 7.62 4.37 -3.14
CA LEU A 82 6.99 3.49 -4.14
C LEU A 82 7.08 4.12 -5.53
N ASN A 83 7.43 3.33 -6.54
CA ASN A 83 7.46 3.79 -7.93
C ASN A 83 6.05 4.15 -8.44
N GLU A 84 5.93 5.36 -9.01
CA GLU A 84 4.70 6.07 -9.36
C GLU A 84 3.76 5.25 -10.26
N ALA A 85 4.30 4.63 -11.31
CA ALA A 85 3.51 3.94 -12.34
C ALA A 85 2.62 2.81 -11.76
N LEU A 86 3.13 2.10 -10.75
CA LEU A 86 2.40 1.02 -10.10
C LEU A 86 1.33 1.52 -9.13
N TYR A 87 1.58 2.67 -8.50
CA TYR A 87 0.62 3.29 -7.58
C TYR A 87 -0.57 3.88 -8.34
N TYR A 88 -0.29 4.68 -9.38
CA TYR A 88 -1.32 5.29 -10.23
C TYR A 88 -2.22 4.24 -10.88
N LEU A 89 -1.64 3.16 -11.41
CA LEU A 89 -2.42 2.07 -12.01
C LEU A 89 -3.40 1.43 -11.01
N LYS A 90 -2.98 1.24 -9.76
CA LYS A 90 -3.86 0.74 -8.69
C LYS A 90 -4.87 1.78 -8.19
N GLN A 91 -4.56 3.07 -8.28
CA GLN A 91 -5.50 4.12 -7.89
C GLN A 91 -6.58 4.35 -8.94
N LEU A 92 -6.26 4.20 -10.23
CA LEU A 92 -7.25 4.29 -11.32
C LEU A 92 -8.37 3.25 -11.17
N SER A 93 -8.03 2.00 -10.84
CA SER A 93 -9.04 0.97 -10.60
C SER A 93 -9.90 1.29 -9.37
N ARG A 94 -9.33 1.85 -8.29
CA ARG A 94 -10.07 2.30 -7.10
C ARG A 94 -10.96 3.51 -7.38
N ALA A 95 -10.51 4.46 -8.20
CA ALA A 95 -11.30 5.61 -8.61
C ALA A 95 -12.52 5.17 -9.44
N ARG A 96 -12.32 4.22 -10.37
CA ARG A 96 -13.39 3.57 -11.13
C ARG A 96 -14.36 2.82 -10.22
N PHE A 97 -13.86 2.03 -9.27
CA PHE A 97 -14.70 1.32 -8.31
C PHE A 97 -15.49 2.27 -7.40
N ARG A 98 -14.89 3.37 -6.93
CA ARG A 98 -15.60 4.39 -6.12
C ARG A 98 -16.72 5.07 -6.90
N ARG A 99 -16.49 5.40 -8.17
CA ARG A 99 -17.53 5.94 -9.07
C ARG A 99 -18.68 4.95 -9.24
N PHE A 100 -18.35 3.68 -9.49
CA PHE A 100 -19.35 2.61 -9.59
C PHE A 100 -20.14 2.43 -8.29
N ALA A 101 -19.47 2.32 -7.14
CA ALA A 101 -20.11 2.17 -5.83
C ALA A 101 -21.03 3.37 -5.51
N LYS A 102 -20.62 4.59 -5.86
CA LYS A 102 -21.46 5.80 -5.71
C LYS A 102 -22.72 5.72 -6.58
N ALA A 103 -22.59 5.27 -7.83
CA ALA A 103 -23.74 5.06 -8.71
C ALA A 103 -24.69 3.99 -8.17
N MET A 104 -24.17 2.85 -7.71
CA MET A 104 -24.97 1.78 -7.10
C MET A 104 -25.73 2.26 -5.86
N LYS A 105 -25.07 3.05 -5.00
CA LYS A 105 -25.70 3.65 -3.82
C LYS A 105 -26.81 4.63 -4.21
N ASN A 106 -26.61 5.44 -5.25
CA ASN A 106 -27.65 6.34 -5.78
C ASN A 106 -28.83 5.58 -6.39
N MET A 107 -28.63 4.34 -6.84
CA MET A 107 -29.68 3.45 -7.34
C MET A 107 -30.37 2.63 -6.23
N GLY A 108 -30.04 2.86 -4.96
CA GLY A 108 -30.71 2.22 -3.81
C GLY A 108 -30.10 0.89 -3.37
N TYR A 109 -28.96 0.48 -3.92
CA TYR A 109 -28.24 -0.72 -3.48
C TYR A 109 -27.31 -0.38 -2.30
N SER A 110 -27.40 -1.12 -1.19
CA SER A 110 -26.56 -0.97 0.01
C SER A 110 -25.33 -1.87 -0.02
#